data_AF-A0A2T2VV83-F1
#
_entry.id   AF-A0A2T2VV83-F1
#
_cell.length_a   1.000
_cell.length_b   1.000
_cell.length_c   1.000
_cell.angle_alpha   90.00
_cell.angle_beta   90.00
_cell.angle_gamma   90.00
#
_symmetry.space_group_name_H-M   'P 1'
#
loop_
_entity.id
_entity.type
_entity.pdbx_description
1 polymer ?
#
loop_
_entity_poly.entity_id
_entity_poly.type
_entity_poly.pdbx_seq_one_letter_code
_entity_poly.pdbx_strand_id
1 'polypeptide(L)' 'MLLMKEHCENCQKVLKQDSTEAMICSYECTYCKECVETVLNKICPNCAGDFEPRPTRVSK' A
#
# COMPACT_ATOMS: atom_id res chain seq x y z
N MET A 1 16.33 9.87 0.96
CA MET A 1 15.12 10.60 0.52
C MET A 1 14.01 9.57 0.41
N LEU A 2 13.00 9.64 1.29
CA LEU A 2 11.85 8.71 1.29
C LEU A 2 10.96 9.04 0.09
N LEU A 3 10.83 8.09 -0.84
CA LEU A 3 9.96 8.18 -2.00
C LEU A 3 8.69 7.37 -1.71
N MET A 4 7.54 8.03 -1.79
CA MET A 4 6.26 7.37 -1.58
C MET A 4 5.99 6.47 -2.79
N LYS A 5 5.77 5.17 -2.57
CA LYS A 5 5.51 4.25 -3.68
C LYS A 5 4.16 4.59 -4.31
N GLU A 6 4.15 4.73 -5.63
CA GLU A 6 2.96 5.12 -6.42
C GLU A 6 2.31 3.92 -7.11
N HIS A 7 2.79 2.70 -6.84
CA HIS A 7 2.30 1.47 -7.45
C HIS A 7 2.17 0.36 -6.41
N CYS A 8 1.18 -0.50 -6.60
CA CYS A 8 1.05 -1.75 -5.86
C CYS A 8 2.24 -2.68 -6.20
N GLU A 9 2.93 -3.22 -5.20
CA GLU A 9 4.07 -4.11 -5.43
C GLU A 9 3.69 -5.49 -5.99
N ASN A 10 2.42 -5.90 -5.89
CA ASN A 10 1.93 -7.17 -6.44
C ASN A 10 1.43 -7.04 -7.89
N CYS A 11 0.46 -6.14 -8.13
CA CYS A 11 -0.20 -6.03 -9.44
C CYS A 11 0.22 -4.79 -10.24
N GLN A 12 1.13 -3.96 -9.72
CA GLN A 12 1.61 -2.71 -10.34
C GLN A 12 0.53 -1.66 -10.63
N LYS A 13 -0.69 -1.84 -10.11
CA LYS A 13 -1.78 -0.86 -10.17
C LYS A 13 -1.29 0.49 -9.65
N VAL A 14 -1.57 1.55 -10.40
CA VAL A 14 -1.22 2.92 -10.04
C VAL A 14 -2.02 3.34 -8.81
N LEU A 15 -1.32 3.72 -7.76
CA LEU A 15 -1.84 4.19 -6.48
C LEU A 15 -1.41 5.64 -6.28
N LYS A 16 -2.21 6.56 -6.83
CA LYS A 16 -2.02 8.01 -6.69
C LYS A 16 -1.90 8.42 -5.21
N GLN A 17 -1.26 9.54 -4.92
CA GLN A 17 -0.99 10.01 -3.55
C GLN A 17 -2.25 10.32 -2.73
N ASP A 18 -3.37 10.56 -3.41
CA ASP A 18 -4.72 10.78 -2.87
C ASP A 18 -5.59 9.51 -2.88
N SER A 19 -5.06 8.38 -3.35
CA SER A 19 -5.81 7.12 -3.43
C SER A 19 -6.04 6.54 -2.04
N THR A 20 -7.31 6.31 -1.71
CA THR A 20 -7.77 5.61 -0.50
C THR A 20 -7.68 4.09 -0.62
N GLU A 21 -7.31 3.57 -1.80
CA GLU A 21 -7.14 2.14 -2.05
C GLU A 21 -5.72 1.65 -1.72
N ALA A 22 -4.80 2.55 -1.42
CA ALA A 22 -3.44 2.20 -1.07
C ALA A 22 -3.35 1.76 0.39
N MET A 23 -2.79 0.58 0.62
CA MET A 23 -2.50 0.01 1.92
C MET A 23 -0.99 -0.02 2.12
N ILE A 24 -0.53 0.24 3.35
CA ILE A 24 0.88 0.27 3.72
C ILE A 24 1.13 -0.58 4.97
N CYS A 25 2.27 -1.25 5.05
CA CYS A 25 2.72 -1.94 6.27
C CYS A 25 3.77 -1.11 7.03
N SER A 26 4.20 -1.57 8.20
CA SER A 26 5.23 -0.92 9.04
C SER A 26 6.59 -0.73 8.36
N TYR A 27 6.87 -1.50 7.30
CA TYR A 27 8.11 -1.46 6.51
C TYR A 27 7.91 -0.68 5.20
N GLU A 28 6.81 0.07 5.09
CA GLU A 28 6.48 0.89 3.93
C GLU A 28 6.29 0.11 2.62
N CYS A 29 5.96 -1.18 2.68
CA CYS A 29 5.49 -1.91 1.50
C CYS A 29 4.10 -1.41 1.13
N THR A 30 3.88 -1.10 -0.15
CA THR A 30 2.62 -0.55 -0.65
C THR A 30 1.89 -1.54 -1.54
N TYR A 31 0.64 -1.84 -1.19
CA TYR A 31 -0.24 -2.71 -1.98
C TYR A 31 -1.61 -2.07 -2.14
N CYS A 32 -2.35 -2.45 -3.19
CA CYS A 32 -3.75 -2.05 -3.29
C CYS A 32 -4.61 -2.90 -2.35
N LYS A 33 -5.71 -2.33 -1.88
CA LYS A 33 -6.70 -2.98 -1.02
C LYS A 33 -7.17 -4.33 -1.58
N GLU A 34 -7.39 -4.40 -2.89
CA GLU A 34 -7.77 -5.63 -3.58
C GLU A 34 -6.72 -6.74 -3.44
N CYS A 35 -5.42 -6.44 -3.62
CA CYS A 35 -4.36 -7.43 -3.42
C CYS A 35 -4.24 -7.84 -1.95
N VAL A 36 -4.41 -6.89 -1.03
CA VAL A 36 -4.41 -7.17 0.41
C VAL A 36 -5.53 -8.16 0.78
N GLU A 37 -6.72 -7.98 0.21
CA GLU A 37 -7.89 -8.81 0.51
C GLU A 37 -7.92 -10.15 -0.25
N THR A 38 -7.46 -10.19 -1.50
CA THR A 38 -7.62 -11.37 -2.37
C THR A 38 -6.38 -12.24 -2.50
N VAL A 39 -5.18 -11.65 -2.44
CA VAL A 39 -3.90 -12.34 -2.70
C VAL A 39 -3.11 -12.54 -1.41
N LEU A 40 -3.00 -11.49 -0.60
CA LEU A 40 -2.12 -11.46 0.57
C LEU A 40 -2.83 -11.85 1.89
N ASN A 41 -4.16 -12.03 1.87
CA ASN A 41 -4.95 -12.39 3.04
C ASN A 41 -4.69 -11.49 4.26
N LYS A 42 -4.52 -10.18 4.03
CA LYS A 42 -4.21 -9.14 5.03
C LYS A 42 -2.86 -9.26 5.74
N ILE A 43 -1.98 -10.16 5.30
CA ILE A 43 -0.65 -10.34 5.88
C ILE A 43 0.40 -9.93 4.85
N CYS A 44 1.29 -9.01 5.23
CA CYS A 44 2.35 -8.59 4.33
C CYS A 44 3.37 -9.73 4.12
N PRO A 45 3.70 -10.10 2.87
CA PRO A 45 4.63 -11.20 2.61
C PRO A 45 6.08 -10.85 2.95
N ASN A 46 6.42 -9.55 2.99
CA ASN A 46 7.79 -9.09 3.24
C ASN A 46 8.09 -8.86 4.72
N CYS A 47 7.10 -8.41 5.51
CA CYS A 47 7.31 -8.09 6.93
C CYS A 47 6.44 -8.93 7.89
N ALA A 48 5.54 -9.78 7.38
CA ALA A 48 4.57 -10.57 8.15
C ALA A 48 3.64 -9.74 9.06
N GLY A 49 3.59 -8.42 8.86
CA GLY A 49 2.73 -7.50 9.62
C GLY A 49 1.39 -7.22 8.93
N ASP A 50 0.53 -6.52 9.66
CA ASP A 50 -0.75 -6.05 9.17
C ASP A 50 -0.62 -4.89 8.18
N PHE A 51 -1.71 -4.64 7.47
CA PHE A 51 -1.85 -3.52 6.55
C PHE A 51 -2.78 -2.45 7.11
N GLU A 52 -2.34 -1.20 7.04
CA GLU A 52 -3.14 -0.03 7.37
C GLU A 52 -3.38 0.83 6.12
N PRO A 53 -4.46 1.63 6.05
CA PRO A 53 -4.65 2.58 4.98
C PRO A 53 -3.47 3.55 4.89
N ARG A 54 -2.89 3.68 3.70
CA ARG A 54 -1.77 4.59 3.47
C ARG A 54 -2.26 6.03 3.63
N PRO A 55 -1.62 6.85 4.48
CA PRO A 55 -2.01 8.26 4.65
C PRO A 55 -1.95 9.01 3.31
N THR A 56 -3.02 9.73 2.97
CA THR A 56 -3.07 10.57 1.76
C THR A 56 -2.33 11.87 2.00
N ARG A 57 -1.52 12.33 1.03
CA ARG A 57 -0.99 13.69 1.07
C ARG A 57 -2.09 14.66 0.65
N VAL A 58 -2.54 15.50 1.58
CA VAL A 58 -3.31 16.70 1.22
C VAL A 58 -2.34 17.74 0.67
N SER A 59 -2.37 17.97 -0.63
CA SER A 59 -1.71 19.14 -1.24
C SER A 59 -2.44 20.38 -0.76
N LYS A 60 -1.80 21.17 0.11
CA LYS A 60 -2.27 22.50 0.49
C LYS A 60 -1.56 23.55 -0.36
#